data_AF-A0A4Z0BDM4-F1
#
_entry.id   AF-A0A4Z0BDM4-F1
#
_cell.length_a   1.000
_cell.length_b   1.000
_cell.length_c   1.000
_cell.angle_alpha   90.00
_cell.angle_beta   90.00
_cell.angle_gamma   90.00
#
_symmetry.space_group_name_H-M   'P 1'
#
loop_
_entity.id
_entity.type
_entity.pdbx_description
1 polymer ?
#
loop_
_entity_poly.entity_id
_entity_poly.type
_entity_poly.pdbx_seq_one_letter_code
_entity_poly.pdbx_strand_id
1 'polypeptide(L)'
;MGNELIGNGADNVLDGAAGADLMAGGAGDDLYWVDHAADVVVEQASEGMDTVMASVSYVLPDHVENLTLTGTAPGRNGTGNALDNVLTGNSARNVLTGGAGNDSYVWGRGWGTDRVEENDATAGNRDVLQLGPDVAPDQLWFQRIGDDLALSVIGTTDTAVIANWYRGAQFQVEEIRTDDGQALLARQVHLLVEAMASFSPPPLGQTSFTPNYQAALGGAIVANWTGL
;
A
#
# COMPACT_ATOMS: atom_id res chain seq x y z
N MET A 1 30.72 -11.54 3.01
CA MET A 1 31.12 -10.92 4.29
C MET A 1 30.29 -9.66 4.38
N GLY A 2 29.76 -9.32 5.55
CA GLY A 2 29.01 -8.08 5.73
C GLY A 2 29.93 -6.87 5.88
N ASN A 3 29.39 -5.71 5.54
CA ASN A 3 29.97 -4.39 5.65
C ASN A 3 29.26 -3.60 6.77
N GLU A 4 29.93 -2.55 7.25
CA GLU A 4 29.34 -1.53 8.11
C GLU A 4 29.40 -0.21 7.35
N LEU A 5 28.24 0.39 7.10
CA LEU A 5 28.08 1.63 6.37
C LEU A 5 27.52 2.68 7.34
N ILE A 6 28.25 3.77 7.52
CA ILE A 6 27.85 4.87 8.38
C ILE A 6 27.78 6.13 7.54
N GLY A 7 26.61 6.75 7.51
CA GLY A 7 26.33 8.02 6.89
C GLY A 7 26.76 9.21 7.74
N ASN A 8 26.14 10.35 7.51
CA ASN A 8 26.45 11.60 8.20
C ASN A 8 25.18 12.37 8.60
N GLY A 9 25.14 13.69 8.42
CA GLY A 9 24.00 14.52 8.82
C GLY A 9 23.26 15.11 7.62
N ALA A 10 23.38 14.47 6.47
CA ALA A 10 22.78 14.85 5.21
C ALA A 10 22.26 13.57 4.54
N ASP A 11 21.33 13.73 3.60
CA ASP A 11 20.73 12.63 2.84
C ASP A 11 21.80 11.73 2.19
N ASN A 12 21.77 10.45 2.51
CA ASN A 12 22.73 9.44 2.11
C ASN A 12 22.04 8.30 1.37
N VAL A 13 22.81 7.64 0.50
CA VAL A 13 22.40 6.39 -0.14
C VAL A 13 23.35 5.31 0.34
N LEU A 14 22.82 4.37 1.10
CA LEU A 14 23.55 3.27 1.71
C LEU A 14 23.16 1.97 0.99
N ASP A 15 24.13 1.36 0.31
CA ASP A 15 23.95 0.08 -0.37
C ASP A 15 24.97 -0.93 0.18
N GLY A 16 24.50 -1.83 1.03
CA GLY A 16 25.30 -2.90 1.62
C GLY A 16 25.79 -3.92 0.58
N ALA A 17 25.11 -3.99 -0.58
CA ALA A 17 25.23 -5.05 -1.56
C ALA A 17 25.09 -6.44 -0.92
N ALA A 18 25.61 -7.47 -1.60
CA ALA A 18 25.51 -8.83 -1.11
C ALA A 18 26.27 -9.03 0.22
N GLY A 19 25.57 -9.38 1.28
CA GLY A 19 26.21 -9.55 2.57
C GLY A 19 25.20 -9.71 3.68
N ALA A 20 25.62 -9.47 4.91
CA ALA A 20 24.72 -9.27 6.03
C ALA A 20 25.23 -7.99 6.67
N ASP A 21 24.68 -6.87 6.23
CA ASP A 21 25.28 -5.55 6.36
C ASP A 21 24.62 -4.76 7.49
N LEU A 22 25.39 -3.88 8.14
CA LEU A 22 24.86 -2.90 9.08
C LEU A 22 24.92 -1.53 8.40
N MET A 23 23.78 -0.86 8.29
CA MET A 23 23.67 0.45 7.67
C MET A 23 23.04 1.44 8.66
N ALA A 24 23.73 2.55 8.94
CA ALA A 24 23.24 3.64 9.77
C ALA A 24 23.48 4.95 9.03
N GLY A 25 22.42 5.67 8.70
CA GLY A 25 22.43 6.86 7.85
C GLY A 25 22.70 8.12 8.65
N GLY A 26 22.08 8.22 9.83
CA GLY A 26 22.22 9.38 10.71
C GLY A 26 21.16 10.41 10.36
N ALA A 27 21.43 11.70 10.56
CA ALA A 27 20.43 12.72 10.23
C ALA A 27 20.35 12.95 8.70
N GLY A 28 19.19 13.37 8.22
CA GLY A 28 18.88 13.53 6.80
C GLY A 28 17.81 12.54 6.37
N ASP A 29 17.29 12.70 5.15
CA ASP A 29 16.35 11.74 4.59
C ASP A 29 17.14 10.67 3.81
N ASP A 30 17.41 9.54 4.44
CA ASP A 30 18.33 8.51 3.94
C ASP A 30 17.63 7.41 3.15
N LEU A 31 18.38 6.80 2.21
CA LEU A 31 17.95 5.70 1.37
C LEU A 31 18.81 4.46 1.59
N TYR A 32 18.17 3.37 2.00
CA TYR A 32 18.79 2.08 2.29
C TYR A 32 18.46 1.03 1.25
N TRP A 33 19.47 0.37 0.68
CA TRP A 33 19.27 -0.81 -0.15
C TRP A 33 19.48 -2.08 0.66
N VAL A 34 18.40 -2.83 0.86
CA VAL A 34 18.38 -4.11 1.58
C VAL A 34 18.22 -5.23 0.56
N ASP A 35 19.26 -6.05 0.38
CA ASP A 35 19.22 -7.18 -0.55
C ASP A 35 19.34 -8.54 0.12
N HIS A 36 19.63 -8.55 1.42
CA HIS A 36 19.77 -9.76 2.20
C HIS A 36 18.94 -9.71 3.49
N ALA A 37 18.36 -10.85 3.85
CA ALA A 37 17.44 -10.95 5.00
C ALA A 37 18.10 -10.72 6.37
N ALA A 38 19.44 -10.62 6.41
CA ALA A 38 20.21 -10.33 7.60
C ALA A 38 20.82 -8.92 7.60
N ASP A 39 20.46 -8.07 6.64
CA ASP A 39 20.82 -6.66 6.67
C ASP A 39 20.04 -5.94 7.78
N VAL A 40 20.72 -5.04 8.46
CA VAL A 40 20.18 -4.26 9.58
C VAL A 40 20.31 -2.78 9.26
N VAL A 41 19.16 -2.11 9.21
CA VAL A 41 19.08 -0.65 9.14
C VAL A 41 18.92 -0.11 10.56
N VAL A 42 19.64 0.95 10.88
CA VAL A 42 19.61 1.62 12.19
C VAL A 42 19.40 3.12 12.00
N GLU A 43 18.26 3.59 12.47
CA GLU A 43 17.90 5.01 12.54
C GLU A 43 17.61 5.43 13.99
N GLN A 44 17.68 6.73 14.28
CA GLN A 44 17.22 7.28 15.56
C GLN A 44 16.02 8.22 15.38
N ALA A 45 15.31 8.44 16.47
CA ALA A 45 14.19 9.37 16.48
C ALA A 45 14.61 10.77 16.03
N SER A 46 13.80 11.37 15.14
CA SER A 46 13.98 12.74 14.63
C SER A 46 15.24 12.95 13.76
N GLU A 47 15.71 11.90 13.09
CA GLU A 47 16.85 11.98 12.16
C GLU A 47 16.43 12.29 10.73
N GLY A 48 15.23 11.90 10.30
CA GLY A 48 14.69 12.29 8.99
C GLY A 48 13.41 11.55 8.64
N MET A 49 13.16 11.44 7.34
CA MET A 49 12.13 10.60 6.72
C MET A 49 12.81 9.57 5.81
N ASP A 50 13.02 8.38 6.34
CA ASP A 50 13.95 7.42 5.75
C ASP A 50 13.22 6.39 4.88
N THR A 51 13.93 5.86 3.88
CA THR A 51 13.37 4.92 2.91
C THR A 51 14.22 3.67 2.78
N VAL A 52 13.57 2.51 2.90
CA VAL A 52 14.16 1.22 2.56
C VAL A 52 13.68 0.74 1.19
N MET A 53 14.62 0.45 0.30
CA MET A 53 14.44 -0.28 -0.95
C MET A 53 14.82 -1.75 -0.72
N ALA A 54 13.83 -2.62 -0.54
CA ALA A 54 14.07 -4.02 -0.18
C ALA A 54 13.86 -4.98 -1.35
N SER A 55 14.87 -5.78 -1.68
CA SER A 55 14.74 -6.91 -2.61
C SER A 55 14.57 -8.25 -1.89
N VAL A 56 14.14 -8.21 -0.62
CA VAL A 56 13.75 -9.35 0.22
C VAL A 56 12.48 -8.98 0.98
N SER A 57 11.85 -9.93 1.68
CA SER A 57 10.85 -9.56 2.68
C SER A 57 11.52 -8.76 3.79
N TYR A 58 10.89 -7.69 4.24
CA TYR A 58 11.51 -6.78 5.19
C TYR A 58 10.50 -6.23 6.20
N VAL A 59 10.96 -6.05 7.43
CA VAL A 59 10.24 -5.38 8.51
C VAL A 59 11.00 -4.10 8.79
N LEU A 60 10.33 -2.95 8.71
CA LEU A 60 10.98 -1.68 9.02
C LEU A 60 11.43 -1.68 10.49
N PRO A 61 12.70 -1.31 10.77
CA PRO A 61 13.11 -1.06 12.15
C PRO A 61 12.40 0.18 12.69
N ASP A 62 12.52 0.43 13.99
CA ASP A 62 12.07 1.69 14.58
C ASP A 62 12.71 2.88 13.84
N HIS A 63 11.97 3.99 13.73
CA HIS A 63 12.46 5.27 13.17
C HIS A 63 12.69 5.27 11.66
N VAL A 64 12.21 4.26 10.93
CA VAL A 64 12.15 4.28 9.46
C VAL A 64 10.70 4.32 9.02
N GLU A 65 10.38 5.21 8.09
CA GLU A 65 8.99 5.50 7.73
C GLU A 65 8.54 4.83 6.42
N ASN A 66 9.44 4.65 5.45
CA ASN A 66 9.06 4.23 4.11
C ASN A 66 9.68 2.88 3.71
N LEU A 67 8.88 2.00 3.13
CA LEU A 67 9.32 0.75 2.52
C LEU A 67 8.84 0.65 1.08
N THR A 68 9.77 0.39 0.16
CA THR A 68 9.49 -0.01 -1.21
C THR A 68 10.08 -1.38 -1.48
N LEU A 69 9.22 -2.35 -1.75
CA LEU A 69 9.66 -3.65 -2.25
C LEU A 69 10.11 -3.51 -3.71
N THR A 70 11.23 -4.12 -4.06
CA THR A 70 11.80 -4.09 -5.41
C THR A 70 11.89 -5.49 -6.00
N GLY A 71 12.28 -5.57 -7.27
CA GLY A 71 12.36 -6.81 -8.03
C GLY A 71 10.99 -7.42 -8.35
N THR A 72 11.00 -8.64 -8.89
CA THR A 72 9.80 -9.31 -9.41
C THR A 72 9.59 -10.72 -8.84
N ALA A 73 10.43 -11.13 -7.87
CA ALA A 73 10.30 -12.44 -7.26
C ALA A 73 9.04 -12.47 -6.36
N PRO A 74 8.22 -13.53 -6.45
CA PRO A 74 7.02 -13.66 -5.64
C PRO A 74 7.35 -13.93 -4.16
N GLY A 75 6.40 -13.65 -3.27
CA GLY A 75 6.49 -14.01 -1.86
C GLY A 75 7.34 -13.06 -1.01
N ARG A 76 7.65 -11.87 -1.53
CA ARG A 76 8.23 -10.78 -0.75
C ARG A 76 7.11 -10.01 -0.07
N ASN A 77 7.25 -9.77 1.22
CA ASN A 77 6.27 -9.07 2.04
C ASN A 77 6.92 -7.88 2.73
N GLY A 78 6.14 -6.85 2.98
CA GLY A 78 6.56 -5.65 3.70
C GLY A 78 5.79 -5.51 5.00
N THR A 79 6.49 -5.18 6.07
CA THR A 79 5.88 -4.87 7.36
C THR A 79 6.44 -3.54 7.85
N GLY A 80 5.57 -2.62 8.24
CA GLY A 80 5.95 -1.38 8.90
C GLY A 80 6.27 -1.58 10.38
N ASN A 81 6.19 -0.50 11.14
CA ASN A 81 6.47 -0.44 12.56
C ASN A 81 5.29 0.25 13.30
N ALA A 82 5.57 1.09 14.29
CA ALA A 82 4.54 1.80 15.06
C ALA A 82 4.40 3.28 14.68
N LEU A 83 5.07 3.70 13.60
CA LEU A 83 5.00 5.05 13.03
C LEU A 83 3.97 5.08 11.90
N ASP A 84 3.72 6.27 11.37
CA ASP A 84 2.93 6.43 10.15
C ASP A 84 3.79 5.99 8.95
N ASN A 85 3.60 4.77 8.44
CA ASN A 85 4.44 4.21 7.38
C ASN A 85 3.85 4.37 5.97
N VAL A 86 4.73 4.53 4.97
CA VAL A 86 4.36 4.38 3.56
C VAL A 86 4.90 3.06 3.02
N LEU A 87 3.98 2.15 2.67
CA LEU A 87 4.31 0.82 2.17
C LEU A 87 3.96 0.70 0.68
N THR A 88 4.99 0.42 -0.11
CA THR A 88 4.92 0.21 -1.55
C THR A 88 5.33 -1.23 -1.89
N GLY A 89 4.41 -1.99 -2.50
CA GLY A 89 4.70 -3.31 -3.06
C GLY A 89 5.56 -3.25 -4.33
N ASN A 90 5.71 -4.39 -4.98
CA ASN A 90 6.29 -4.53 -6.31
C ASN A 90 5.27 -5.16 -7.26
N SER A 91 5.66 -5.45 -8.51
CA SER A 91 4.74 -6.04 -9.50
C SER A 91 4.39 -7.51 -9.27
N ALA A 92 4.92 -8.13 -8.19
CA ALA A 92 4.58 -9.49 -7.82
C ALA A 92 3.30 -9.52 -6.96
N ARG A 93 3.14 -10.57 -6.15
CA ARG A 93 2.13 -10.61 -5.09
C ARG A 93 2.82 -10.37 -3.77
N ASN A 94 2.43 -9.30 -3.08
CA ASN A 94 2.95 -8.97 -1.75
C ASN A 94 1.86 -9.07 -0.68
N VAL A 95 2.30 -9.31 0.55
CA VAL A 95 1.53 -8.98 1.75
C VAL A 95 2.15 -7.74 2.38
N LEU A 96 1.34 -6.72 2.63
CA LEU A 96 1.73 -5.46 3.26
C LEU A 96 0.97 -5.31 4.58
N THR A 97 1.69 -5.06 5.66
CA THR A 97 1.15 -4.85 7.02
C THR A 97 1.75 -3.56 7.56
N GLY A 98 0.95 -2.53 7.75
CA GLY A 98 1.36 -1.22 8.28
C GLY A 98 1.85 -1.33 9.71
N GLY A 99 0.97 -1.78 10.61
CA GLY A 99 1.30 -1.97 12.00
C GLY A 99 0.38 -1.12 12.86
N ALA A 100 0.95 -0.21 13.63
CA ALA A 100 0.18 0.83 14.32
C ALA A 100 0.57 2.19 13.75
N GLY A 101 -0.31 3.18 13.85
CA GLY A 101 -0.08 4.49 13.25
C GLY A 101 -1.12 4.80 12.18
N ASN A 102 -0.83 5.78 11.34
CA ASN A 102 -1.63 6.11 10.17
C ASN A 102 -0.85 5.71 8.91
N ASP A 103 -1.11 4.50 8.42
CA ASP A 103 -0.33 3.90 7.36
C ASP A 103 -0.90 4.21 5.97
N SER A 104 -0.02 4.28 4.98
CA SER A 104 -0.39 4.48 3.58
C SER A 104 0.14 3.33 2.72
N TYR A 105 -0.78 2.55 2.16
CA TYR A 105 -0.49 1.48 1.21
C TYR A 105 -0.62 2.02 -0.20
N VAL A 106 0.48 2.08 -0.95
CA VAL A 106 0.45 2.54 -2.33
C VAL A 106 0.10 1.37 -3.25
N TRP A 107 -0.89 1.57 -4.12
CA TRP A 107 -1.35 0.55 -5.06
C TRP A 107 -1.87 1.16 -6.37
N GLY A 108 -1.75 0.45 -7.49
CA GLY A 108 -2.27 0.93 -8.77
C GLY A 108 -2.08 -0.03 -9.93
N ARG A 109 -2.18 0.49 -11.16
CA ARG A 109 -1.96 -0.29 -12.38
C ARG A 109 -0.51 -0.77 -12.49
N GLY A 110 -0.29 -2.05 -12.77
CA GLY A 110 1.02 -2.66 -12.92
C GLY A 110 1.66 -3.16 -11.62
N TRP A 111 0.94 -3.09 -10.50
CA TRP A 111 1.41 -3.47 -9.16
C TRP A 111 0.99 -4.89 -8.79
N GLY A 112 0.33 -5.61 -9.70
CA GLY A 112 0.05 -7.02 -9.50
C GLY A 112 -1.06 -7.25 -8.48
N THR A 113 -0.87 -8.22 -7.58
CA THR A 113 -1.93 -8.69 -6.69
C THR A 113 -1.47 -8.64 -5.25
N ASP A 114 -1.88 -7.60 -4.53
CA ASP A 114 -1.44 -7.36 -3.17
C ASP A 114 -2.52 -7.69 -2.15
N ARG A 115 -2.06 -8.04 -0.96
CA ARG A 115 -2.90 -8.18 0.23
C ARG A 115 -2.44 -7.16 1.27
N VAL A 116 -3.38 -6.34 1.71
CA VAL A 116 -3.20 -5.45 2.86
C VAL A 116 -3.74 -6.17 4.09
N GLU A 117 -2.93 -6.28 5.13
CA GLU A 117 -3.31 -6.81 6.44
C GLU A 117 -3.27 -5.69 7.46
N GLU A 118 -4.40 -5.01 7.61
CA GLU A 118 -4.61 -4.04 8.67
C GLU A 118 -4.90 -4.72 10.01
N ASN A 119 -4.41 -4.12 11.09
CA ASN A 119 -4.62 -4.62 12.44
C ASN A 119 -4.55 -3.55 13.54
N ASP A 120 -4.53 -2.26 13.19
CA ASP A 120 -4.55 -1.21 14.20
C ASP A 120 -5.97 -0.97 14.76
N ALA A 121 -6.10 -1.06 16.08
CA ALA A 121 -7.34 -0.76 16.79
C ALA A 121 -7.28 0.59 17.53
N THR A 122 -6.22 1.36 17.32
CA THR A 122 -5.99 2.65 17.97
C THR A 122 -7.07 3.65 17.57
N ALA A 123 -7.72 4.26 18.57
CA ALA A 123 -8.81 5.17 18.30
C ALA A 123 -8.32 6.42 17.56
N GLY A 124 -8.88 6.65 16.37
CA GLY A 124 -8.52 7.80 15.54
C GLY A 124 -7.35 7.55 14.59
N ASN A 125 -6.89 6.29 14.45
CA ASN A 125 -6.06 5.86 13.33
C ASN A 125 -6.75 6.23 11.99
N ARG A 126 -5.93 6.41 10.96
CA ARG A 126 -6.39 6.76 9.63
C ARG A 126 -5.45 6.18 8.58
N ASP A 127 -5.70 4.92 8.28
CA ASP A 127 -5.00 4.18 7.25
C ASP A 127 -5.59 4.47 5.87
N VAL A 128 -4.73 4.48 4.87
CA VAL A 128 -5.06 4.92 3.51
C VAL A 128 -4.57 3.89 2.50
N LEU A 129 -5.47 3.42 1.64
CA LEU A 129 -5.07 2.84 0.36
C LEU A 129 -4.90 3.98 -0.65
N GLN A 130 -3.66 4.38 -0.90
CA GLN A 130 -3.31 5.44 -1.84
C GLN A 130 -3.21 4.87 -3.26
N LEU A 131 -4.09 5.35 -4.14
CA LEU A 131 -4.12 4.96 -5.54
C LEU A 131 -3.08 5.74 -6.33
N GLY A 132 -2.43 5.06 -7.28
CA GLY A 132 -1.56 5.69 -8.25
C GLY A 132 -2.30 6.67 -9.19
N PRO A 133 -1.57 7.56 -9.87
CA PRO A 133 -2.13 8.68 -10.66
C PRO A 133 -3.04 8.26 -11.82
N ASP A 134 -2.89 7.03 -12.32
CA ASP A 134 -3.63 6.50 -13.47
C ASP A 134 -4.86 5.65 -13.08
N VAL A 135 -5.36 5.79 -11.85
CA VAL A 135 -6.52 5.05 -11.34
C VAL A 135 -7.59 6.03 -10.87
N ALA A 136 -8.59 6.26 -11.72
CA ALA A 136 -9.77 7.05 -11.38
C ALA A 136 -10.85 6.20 -10.69
N PRO A 137 -11.80 6.81 -9.95
CA PRO A 137 -12.89 6.08 -9.28
C PRO A 137 -13.73 5.18 -10.18
N ASP A 138 -13.97 5.60 -11.44
CA ASP A 138 -14.74 4.85 -12.43
C ASP A 138 -13.91 3.76 -13.14
N GLN A 139 -12.68 3.55 -12.70
CA GLN A 139 -11.81 2.45 -13.12
C GLN A 139 -11.65 1.38 -12.05
N LEU A 140 -12.31 1.53 -10.91
CA LEU A 140 -12.26 0.58 -9.80
C LEU A 140 -13.47 -0.34 -9.81
N TRP A 141 -13.23 -1.59 -9.44
CA TRP A 141 -14.26 -2.57 -9.15
C TRP A 141 -14.14 -3.03 -7.70
N PHE A 142 -15.23 -2.97 -6.95
CA PHE A 142 -15.31 -3.36 -5.55
C PHE A 142 -16.11 -4.65 -5.40
N GLN A 143 -15.55 -5.60 -4.67
CA GLN A 143 -16.19 -6.88 -4.42
C GLN A 143 -15.93 -7.36 -2.99
N ARG A 144 -16.96 -7.90 -2.34
CA ARG A 144 -16.79 -8.65 -1.09
C ARG A 144 -16.46 -10.11 -1.41
N ILE A 145 -15.38 -10.62 -0.81
CA ILE A 145 -14.97 -12.03 -0.94
C ILE A 145 -14.85 -12.62 0.47
N GLY A 146 -15.91 -13.29 0.94
CA GLY A 146 -15.99 -13.76 2.33
C GLY A 146 -15.93 -12.60 3.32
N ASP A 147 -14.87 -12.55 4.12
CA ASP A 147 -14.61 -11.48 5.09
C ASP A 147 -13.69 -10.37 4.54
N ASP A 148 -13.14 -10.55 3.33
CA ASP A 148 -12.21 -9.62 2.70
C ASP A 148 -12.94 -8.64 1.77
N LEU A 149 -12.36 -7.45 1.60
CA LEU A 149 -12.69 -6.51 0.53
C LEU A 149 -11.67 -6.66 -0.59
N ALA A 150 -12.13 -6.92 -1.81
CA ALA A 150 -11.30 -6.92 -3.00
C ALA A 150 -11.59 -5.68 -3.85
N LEU A 151 -10.52 -5.00 -4.25
CA LEU A 151 -10.51 -3.93 -5.23
C LEU A 151 -9.77 -4.42 -6.47
N SER A 152 -10.20 -4.00 -7.65
CA SER A 152 -9.52 -4.32 -8.91
C SER A 152 -9.55 -3.13 -9.85
N VAL A 153 -8.48 -2.94 -10.62
CA VAL A 153 -8.51 -1.96 -11.71
C VAL A 153 -9.11 -2.62 -12.95
N ILE A 154 -10.22 -2.09 -13.45
CA ILE A 154 -10.94 -2.69 -14.58
C ILE A 154 -10.04 -2.83 -15.82
N GLY A 155 -10.22 -3.94 -16.52
CA GLY A 155 -9.43 -4.27 -17.72
C GLY A 155 -8.01 -4.76 -17.43
N THR A 156 -7.60 -4.91 -16.17
CA THR A 156 -6.28 -5.39 -15.76
C THR A 156 -6.37 -6.61 -14.85
N THR A 157 -5.21 -7.17 -14.49
CA THR A 157 -5.07 -8.17 -13.43
C THR A 157 -4.71 -7.55 -12.07
N ASP A 158 -4.62 -6.23 -11.99
CA ASP A 158 -4.20 -5.54 -10.78
C ASP A 158 -5.32 -5.62 -9.74
N THR A 159 -5.02 -6.19 -8.57
CA THR A 159 -5.97 -6.35 -7.47
C THR A 159 -5.33 -6.01 -6.13
N ALA A 160 -6.10 -5.41 -5.25
CA ALA A 160 -5.76 -5.23 -3.84
C ALA A 160 -6.83 -5.95 -3.00
N VAL A 161 -6.40 -6.77 -2.04
CA VAL A 161 -7.29 -7.45 -1.10
C VAL A 161 -7.00 -6.92 0.30
N ILE A 162 -7.96 -6.23 0.89
CA ILE A 162 -7.88 -5.82 2.30
C ILE A 162 -8.48 -6.92 3.14
N ALA A 163 -7.61 -7.54 3.94
CA ALA A 163 -7.90 -8.68 4.78
C ALA A 163 -8.95 -8.37 5.85
N ASN A 164 -9.91 -9.26 6.06
CA ASN A 164 -10.85 -9.21 7.19
C ASN A 164 -11.67 -7.91 7.29
N TRP A 165 -11.76 -7.10 6.24
CA TRP A 165 -12.52 -5.85 6.19
C TRP A 165 -13.89 -5.92 6.88
N TYR A 166 -14.61 -7.03 6.70
CA TYR A 166 -15.96 -7.21 7.23
C TYR A 166 -16.02 -7.82 8.65
N ARG A 167 -14.88 -8.01 9.32
CA ARG A 167 -14.80 -8.50 10.71
C ARG A 167 -14.80 -7.40 11.76
N GLY A 168 -14.41 -6.18 11.40
CA GLY A 168 -14.33 -5.04 12.33
C GLY A 168 -13.58 -3.86 11.72
N ALA A 169 -13.75 -2.68 12.30
CA ALA A 169 -13.14 -1.44 11.81
C ALA A 169 -11.60 -1.49 11.84
N GLN A 170 -11.00 -2.14 12.84
CA GLN A 170 -9.55 -2.34 12.98
C GLN A 170 -8.86 -3.14 11.85
N PHE A 171 -9.64 -3.65 10.88
CA PHE A 171 -9.13 -4.39 9.72
C PHE A 171 -9.40 -3.63 8.41
N GLN A 172 -9.84 -2.38 8.51
CA GLN A 172 -10.20 -1.53 7.38
C GLN A 172 -9.11 -0.47 7.24
N VAL A 173 -8.77 -0.11 6.00
CA VAL A 173 -8.24 1.24 5.77
C VAL A 173 -9.40 2.22 5.88
N GLU A 174 -9.23 3.32 6.62
CA GLU A 174 -10.27 4.33 6.80
C GLU A 174 -10.62 5.04 5.49
N GLU A 175 -9.66 5.10 4.56
CA GLU A 175 -9.81 5.81 3.31
C GLU A 175 -9.15 5.09 2.12
N ILE A 176 -9.79 5.17 0.97
CA ILE A 176 -9.15 4.92 -0.33
C ILE A 176 -9.06 6.28 -1.03
N ARG A 177 -7.85 6.68 -1.41
CA ARG A 177 -7.58 8.02 -1.94
C ARG A 177 -7.00 7.97 -3.34
N THR A 178 -7.49 8.80 -4.25
CA THR A 178 -6.88 9.03 -5.57
C THR A 178 -5.74 10.04 -5.49
N ASP A 179 -4.82 10.03 -6.47
CA ASP A 179 -3.71 10.98 -6.53
C ASP A 179 -4.17 12.46 -6.59
N ASP A 180 -5.34 12.73 -7.17
CA ASP A 180 -5.95 14.06 -7.23
C ASP A 180 -6.73 14.45 -5.96
N GLY A 181 -6.68 13.62 -4.91
CA GLY A 181 -7.21 13.94 -3.58
C GLY A 181 -8.70 13.62 -3.39
N GLN A 182 -9.35 12.87 -4.29
CA GLN A 182 -10.67 12.31 -4.01
C GLN A 182 -10.55 11.17 -3.00
N ALA A 183 -11.49 11.11 -2.07
CA ALA A 183 -11.53 10.14 -0.99
C ALA A 183 -12.84 9.34 -1.02
N LEU A 184 -12.72 8.03 -0.87
CA LEU A 184 -13.81 7.12 -0.50
C LEU A 184 -13.55 6.61 0.91
N LEU A 185 -14.45 6.93 1.84
CA LEU A 185 -14.29 6.54 3.24
C LEU A 185 -14.78 5.10 3.45
N ALA A 186 -14.21 4.39 4.42
CA ALA A 186 -14.57 3.00 4.74
C ALA A 186 -16.09 2.81 4.91
N ARG A 187 -16.75 3.78 5.57
CA ARG A 187 -18.21 3.79 5.76
C ARG A 187 -19.02 3.87 4.46
N GLN A 188 -18.44 4.31 3.35
CA GLN A 188 -19.09 4.42 2.04
C GLN A 188 -18.80 3.23 1.12
N VAL A 189 -17.75 2.44 1.39
CA VAL A 189 -17.34 1.31 0.54
C VAL A 189 -18.47 0.31 0.29
N HIS A 190 -19.27 0.01 1.31
CA HIS A 190 -20.40 -0.93 1.18
C HIS A 190 -21.40 -0.51 0.10
N LEU A 191 -21.59 0.79 -0.14
CA LEU A 191 -22.51 1.30 -1.16
C LEU A 191 -22.03 0.96 -2.57
N LEU A 192 -20.71 1.01 -2.81
CA LEU A 192 -20.14 0.62 -4.11
C LEU A 192 -20.14 -0.90 -4.29
N VAL A 193 -19.83 -1.66 -3.23
CA VAL A 193 -19.90 -3.13 -3.25
C VAL A 193 -21.32 -3.60 -3.56
N GLU A 194 -22.34 -3.03 -2.93
CA GLU A 194 -23.75 -3.36 -3.18
C GLU A 194 -24.19 -2.99 -4.60
N ALA A 195 -23.80 -1.80 -5.08
CA ALA A 195 -24.12 -1.36 -6.44
C ALA A 195 -23.50 -2.28 -7.51
N MET A 196 -22.29 -2.79 -7.26
CA MET A 196 -21.56 -3.67 -8.19
C MET A 196 -21.96 -5.15 -8.07
N ALA A 197 -22.60 -5.58 -6.98
CA ALA A 197 -22.88 -6.99 -6.68
C ALA A 197 -23.76 -7.72 -7.73
N SER A 198 -24.61 -7.00 -8.46
CA SER A 198 -25.47 -7.57 -9.51
C SER A 198 -24.80 -7.65 -10.88
N PHE A 199 -23.55 -7.23 -11.01
CA PHE A 199 -22.81 -7.15 -12.26
C PHE A 199 -21.57 -8.04 -12.20
N SER A 200 -21.08 -8.42 -13.37
CA SER A 200 -19.77 -9.06 -13.48
C SER A 200 -18.67 -8.00 -13.60
N PRO A 201 -17.47 -8.20 -13.03
CA PRO A 201 -16.35 -7.32 -13.32
C PRO A 201 -16.11 -7.21 -14.84
N PRO A 202 -15.77 -6.03 -15.37
CA PRO A 202 -15.38 -5.89 -16.77
C PRO A 202 -14.23 -6.86 -17.14
N PRO A 203 -14.28 -7.50 -18.33
CA PRO A 203 -13.24 -8.42 -18.76
C PRO A 203 -11.89 -7.72 -18.99
N LEU A 204 -10.81 -8.50 -19.02
CA LEU A 204 -9.46 -8.01 -19.33
C LEU A 204 -9.44 -7.21 -20.64
N GLY A 205 -8.70 -6.11 -20.65
CA GLY A 205 -8.62 -5.16 -21.77
C GLY A 205 -9.74 -4.13 -21.82
N GLN A 206 -10.83 -4.27 -21.05
CA GLN A 206 -11.88 -3.25 -20.97
C GLN A 206 -11.56 -2.22 -19.87
N THR A 207 -10.87 -1.16 -20.25
CA THR A 207 -10.36 -0.12 -19.32
C THR A 207 -11.35 1.01 -19.01
N SER A 208 -12.60 0.90 -19.51
CA SER A 208 -13.68 1.84 -19.24
C SER A 208 -15.02 1.12 -19.08
N PHE A 209 -15.93 1.71 -18.30
CA PHE A 209 -17.28 1.19 -18.19
C PHE A 209 -18.06 1.32 -19.49
N THR A 210 -18.84 0.27 -19.81
CA THR A 210 -19.82 0.34 -20.91
C THR A 210 -20.92 1.35 -20.58
N PRO A 211 -21.69 1.85 -21.57
CA PRO A 211 -22.81 2.78 -21.31
C PRO A 211 -23.82 2.26 -20.27
N ASN A 212 -24.06 0.95 -20.23
CA ASN A 212 -24.94 0.33 -19.24
C ASN A 212 -24.36 0.39 -17.82
N TYR A 213 -23.05 0.19 -17.68
CA TYR A 213 -22.37 0.29 -16.38
C TYR A 213 -22.33 1.74 -15.90
N GLN A 214 -22.01 2.68 -16.80
CA GLN A 214 -22.02 4.11 -16.50
C GLN A 214 -23.41 4.58 -16.02
N ALA A 215 -24.47 4.16 -16.72
CA ALA A 215 -25.84 4.50 -16.33
C ALA A 215 -26.25 3.91 -14.96
N ALA A 216 -25.76 2.71 -14.62
CA ALA A 216 -26.11 2.04 -13.37
C ALA A 216 -25.25 2.46 -12.17
N LEU A 217 -23.94 2.67 -12.37
CA LEU A 217 -22.96 2.83 -11.30
C LEU A 217 -22.45 4.26 -11.15
N GLY A 218 -22.48 5.07 -12.22
CA GLY A 218 -21.85 6.39 -12.23
C GLY A 218 -22.37 7.33 -11.14
N GLY A 219 -23.69 7.32 -10.89
CA GLY A 219 -24.28 8.12 -9.82
C GLY A 219 -23.82 7.70 -8.43
N ALA A 220 -23.69 6.39 -8.17
CA ALA A 220 -23.21 5.87 -6.90
C ALA A 220 -21.71 6.19 -6.69
N ILE A 221 -20.90 6.09 -7.74
CA ILE A 221 -19.47 6.44 -7.69
C ILE A 221 -19.32 7.93 -7.35
N VAL A 222 -19.91 8.83 -8.14
CA VAL A 222 -19.78 10.28 -7.93
C VAL A 222 -20.32 10.73 -6.56
N ALA A 223 -21.40 10.11 -6.07
CA ALA A 223 -21.99 10.48 -4.78
C ALA A 223 -21.14 10.07 -3.56
N ASN A 224 -20.25 9.08 -3.72
CA ASN A 224 -19.47 8.54 -2.60
C ASN A 224 -18.01 8.98 -2.59
N TRP A 225 -17.44 9.35 -3.73
CA TRP A 225 -16.11 9.93 -3.81
C TRP A 225 -16.20 11.45 -3.59
N THR A 226 -15.58 11.94 -2.52
CA THR A 226 -15.56 13.35 -2.16
C THR A 226 -14.18 13.95 -2.36
N GLY A 227 -14.07 15.12 -2.99
CA GLY A 227 -12.83 15.89 -2.96
C GLY A 227 -12.57 16.45 -1.56
N LEU A 228 -11.32 16.40 -1.12
CA LEU A 228 -10.86 17.08 0.10
C LEU A 228 -10.86 18.60 -0.06
#